data_AF-A0A970A593-F1
#
_entry.id   AF-A0A970A593-F1
#
_cell.length_a   1.000
_cell.length_b   1.000
_cell.length_c   1.000
_cell.angle_alpha   90.00
_cell.angle_beta   90.00
_cell.angle_gamma   90.00
#
_symmetry.space_group_name_H-M   'P 1'
#
loop_
_entity.id
_entity.type
_entity.pdbx_description
1 polymer ?
#
loop_
_entity_poly.entity_id
_entity_poly.type
_entity_poly.pdbx_seq_one_letter_code
_entity_poly.pdbx_strand_id
1 'polypeptide(L)'
;MKKKITAVLFIAICALFTTGCIQEQAFIPSSNIKGKVQVPPGQIPNGIKVTVAGKKGLSAYVDNRGNYSIEVREPGRYLLIAHGMDFEPDYVWVNVELEKETRASDINLAKKVVGEAKWIATIVDFPEAEEFYISPIEPKWTEGKQKMRDDGMSGDNLANDGIFTLKKRNVPSGYQSYEIVYKTKDGKEKKVRDPHEELVYKNNSVTYVHAAPVKQAVGRVLSDLTGINYSEITLSTRKGSRTMKLNSDGTYTFAMEGSGKEYLVFRSDNIHIKAVPVDLTNVFYYEVPDVTVSSKKPGELKVSLIASDFANVTEPKVVGKFTNGEPVALYDNGLHGDDVAGDGVYSRLFTGLLPGYYEYAFDISADRPVKDPYEEQGNEEYSIVRVK
;
A
#
# COMPACT_ATOMS: atom_id res chain seq x y z
N MET A 1 37.34 92.25 22.45
CA MET A 1 37.52 90.77 22.55
C MET A 1 36.20 90.00 22.70
N LYS A 2 35.13 90.32 21.94
CA LYS A 2 33.81 89.64 22.10
C LYS A 2 33.19 89.08 20.80
N LYS A 3 33.86 89.16 19.65
CA LYS A 3 33.32 88.70 18.35
C LYS A 3 34.04 87.48 17.74
N LYS A 4 35.13 86.98 18.36
CA LYS A 4 35.89 85.82 17.84
C LYS A 4 35.61 84.50 18.58
N ILE A 5 34.92 84.54 19.73
CA ILE A 5 34.63 83.33 20.52
C ILE A 5 33.30 82.67 20.10
N THR A 6 32.36 83.44 19.57
CA THR A 6 31.03 82.92 19.17
C THR A 6 31.07 82.10 17.87
N ALA A 7 31.99 82.40 16.95
CA ALA A 7 32.11 81.65 15.69
C ALA A 7 32.78 80.29 15.86
N VAL A 8 33.68 80.13 16.84
CA VAL A 8 34.35 78.85 17.11
C VAL A 8 33.44 77.90 17.89
N LEU A 9 32.56 78.43 18.75
CA LEU A 9 31.60 77.61 19.49
C LEU A 9 30.47 77.06 18.61
N PHE A 10 30.09 77.77 17.55
CA PHE A 10 29.05 77.30 16.62
C PHE A 10 29.55 76.20 15.66
N ILE A 11 30.83 76.26 15.26
CA ILE A 11 31.44 75.22 14.42
C ILE A 11 31.72 73.93 15.21
N ALA A 12 32.03 74.03 16.50
CA ALA A 12 32.21 72.87 17.37
C ALA A 12 30.89 72.14 17.69
N ILE A 13 29.76 72.84 17.74
CA ILE A 13 28.45 72.21 18.00
C ILE A 13 27.88 71.55 16.72
N CYS A 14 28.15 72.09 15.53
CA CYS A 14 27.75 71.43 14.28
C CYS A 14 28.56 70.16 13.95
N ALA A 15 29.77 70.00 14.51
CA ALA A 15 30.58 68.79 14.33
C ALA A 15 30.19 67.62 15.27
N LEU A 16 29.37 67.87 16.29
CA LEU A 16 28.92 66.84 17.25
C LEU A 16 27.56 66.22 16.91
N PHE A 17 26.89 66.70 15.85
CA PHE A 17 25.62 66.13 15.37
C PHE A 17 25.74 65.38 14.02
N THR A 18 26.96 65.19 13.50
CA THR A 18 27.20 64.40 12.29
C THR A 18 27.82 63.03 12.54
N THR A 19 27.96 62.61 13.80
CA THR A 19 28.01 61.17 14.09
C THR A 19 26.60 60.62 13.94
N GLY A 20 26.12 60.59 12.68
CA GLY A 20 25.06 59.70 12.31
C GLY A 20 25.49 58.34 12.82
N CYS A 21 24.69 57.75 13.70
CA CYS A 21 24.71 56.32 13.90
C CYS A 21 24.56 55.73 12.50
N ILE A 22 25.68 55.36 11.88
CA ILE A 22 25.66 54.34 10.85
C ILE A 22 25.21 53.11 11.65
N GLN A 23 23.89 52.91 11.71
CA GLN A 23 23.38 51.55 11.82
C GLN A 23 23.93 50.88 10.58
N GLU A 24 25.12 50.27 10.69
CA GLU A 24 25.48 49.14 9.85
C GLU A 24 24.30 48.19 10.02
N GLN A 25 23.39 48.26 9.06
CA GLN A 25 22.38 47.26 8.88
C GLN A 25 23.19 46.01 8.65
N ALA A 26 23.35 45.21 9.71
CA ALA A 26 24.17 44.01 9.69
C ALA A 26 23.73 43.20 8.47
N PHE A 27 24.53 43.23 7.42
CA PHE A 27 24.27 42.49 6.22
C PHE A 27 24.50 41.05 6.62
N ILE A 28 23.41 40.32 6.88
CA ILE A 28 23.49 38.90 7.14
C ILE A 28 23.55 38.26 5.75
N PRO A 29 24.72 37.78 5.32
CA PRO A 29 24.86 37.20 3.99
C PRO A 29 23.89 36.02 3.86
N SER A 30 23.16 35.99 2.75
CA SER A 30 22.19 34.95 2.43
C SER A 30 22.40 34.47 1.00
N SER A 31 21.93 33.26 0.74
CA SER A 31 21.88 32.65 -0.60
C SER A 31 20.50 32.06 -0.81
N ASN A 32 20.06 32.04 -2.07
CA ASN A 32 18.84 31.37 -2.48
C ASN A 32 19.20 30.08 -3.20
N ILE A 33 18.72 28.96 -2.65
CA ILE A 33 18.69 27.67 -3.32
C ILE A 33 17.46 27.65 -4.22
N LYS A 34 17.66 27.62 -5.54
CA LYS A 34 16.59 27.45 -6.52
C LYS A 34 16.66 26.05 -7.11
N GLY A 35 15.52 25.43 -7.35
CA GLY A 35 15.47 24.13 -8.00
C GLY A 35 14.11 23.84 -8.59
N LYS A 36 14.00 22.65 -9.18
CA LYS A 36 12.76 22.17 -9.78
C LYS A 36 12.45 20.75 -9.30
N VAL A 37 11.18 20.52 -9.00
CA VAL A 37 10.62 19.19 -8.81
C VAL A 37 9.94 18.78 -10.12
N GLN A 38 10.34 17.63 -10.64
CA GLN A 38 9.71 17.00 -11.79
C GLN A 38 8.73 15.93 -11.30
N VAL A 39 7.54 15.94 -11.87
CA VAL A 39 6.50 14.94 -11.64
C VAL A 39 6.15 14.26 -12.97
N PRO A 40 5.51 13.07 -12.96
CA PRO A 40 5.17 12.36 -14.19
C PRO A 40 4.27 13.21 -15.11
N PRO A 41 4.34 13.00 -16.44
CA PRO A 41 3.53 13.74 -17.40
C PRO A 41 2.03 13.73 -17.05
N GLY A 42 1.38 14.89 -17.16
CA GLY A 42 -0.04 15.06 -16.86
C GLY A 42 -0.37 15.18 -15.37
N GLN A 43 0.62 15.13 -14.47
CA GLN A 43 0.44 15.44 -13.05
C GLN A 43 0.79 16.91 -12.76
N ILE A 44 0.21 17.46 -11.70
CA ILE A 44 0.45 18.84 -11.25
C ILE A 44 1.29 18.77 -9.97
N PRO A 45 2.46 19.45 -9.90
CA PRO A 45 3.35 19.41 -8.72
C PRO A 45 2.84 20.23 -7.52
N ASN A 46 1.62 20.77 -7.59
CA ASN A 46 1.06 21.63 -6.56
C ASN A 46 0.87 20.86 -5.24
N GLY A 47 1.18 21.50 -4.12
CA GLY A 47 1.10 20.87 -2.79
C GLY A 47 2.33 20.04 -2.40
N ILE A 48 3.32 19.88 -3.30
CA ILE A 48 4.64 19.36 -2.92
C ILE A 48 5.36 20.41 -2.07
N LYS A 49 5.95 19.95 -0.97
CA LYS A 49 6.78 20.76 -0.09
C LYS A 49 8.21 20.24 -0.15
N VAL A 50 9.17 21.15 -0.28
CA VAL A 50 10.60 20.88 -0.18
C VAL A 50 11.07 21.35 1.18
N THR A 51 11.71 20.47 1.92
CA THR A 51 12.23 20.71 3.27
C THR A 51 13.74 20.51 3.29
N VAL A 52 14.42 21.10 4.27
CA VAL A 52 15.88 20.99 4.43
C VAL A 52 16.19 20.13 5.66
N ALA A 53 16.87 19.01 5.45
CA ALA A 53 17.28 18.12 6.54
C ALA A 53 18.19 18.84 7.55
N GLY A 54 18.00 18.54 8.83
CA GLY A 54 18.72 19.14 9.95
C GLY A 54 18.38 20.61 10.24
N LYS A 55 17.51 21.26 9.44
CA LYS A 55 17.17 22.69 9.58
C LYS A 55 15.66 22.89 9.69
N LYS A 56 15.16 22.78 10.93
CA LYS A 56 13.74 23.01 11.24
C LYS A 56 13.27 24.38 10.75
N GLY A 57 12.14 24.40 10.06
CA GLY A 57 11.51 25.63 9.56
C GLY A 57 11.98 26.08 8.17
N LEU A 58 13.09 25.57 7.65
CA LEU A 58 13.50 25.84 6.27
C LEU A 58 12.75 24.91 5.32
N SER A 59 11.83 25.51 4.57
CA SER A 59 11.05 24.80 3.55
C SER A 59 10.47 25.78 2.52
N ALA A 60 10.05 25.25 1.38
CA ALA A 60 9.31 25.97 0.37
C ALA A 60 8.25 25.06 -0.26
N TYR A 61 7.10 25.63 -0.63
CA TYR A 61 6.14 24.94 -1.49
C TYR A 61 6.52 25.11 -2.95
N VAL A 62 6.26 24.06 -3.72
CA VAL A 62 6.52 24.03 -5.16
C VAL A 62 5.40 24.74 -5.90
N ASP A 63 5.75 25.55 -6.91
CA ASP A 63 4.76 26.20 -7.78
C ASP A 63 4.15 25.24 -8.83
N ASN A 64 3.15 25.69 -9.59
CA ASN A 64 2.50 24.87 -10.62
C ASN A 64 3.42 24.41 -11.77
N ARG A 65 4.64 24.96 -11.87
CA ARG A 65 5.66 24.59 -12.86
C ARG A 65 6.76 23.72 -12.28
N GLY A 66 6.68 23.38 -10.99
CA GLY A 66 7.67 22.58 -10.29
C GLY A 66 8.77 23.40 -9.63
N ASN A 67 8.78 24.72 -9.66
CA ASN A 67 9.91 25.50 -9.12
C ASN A 67 9.75 25.74 -7.62
N TYR A 68 10.88 25.82 -6.92
CA TYR A 68 10.97 26.24 -5.51
C TYR A 68 12.19 27.15 -5.28
N SER A 69 12.14 27.93 -4.19
CA SER A 69 13.25 28.77 -3.72
C SER A 69 13.33 28.75 -2.20
N ILE A 70 14.49 28.45 -1.64
CA ILE A 70 14.75 28.40 -0.19
C ILE A 70 15.92 29.35 0.13
N GLU A 71 15.70 30.31 1.03
CA GLU A 71 16.76 31.18 1.54
C GLU A 71 17.55 30.46 2.64
N VAL A 72 18.87 30.47 2.54
CA VAL A 72 19.79 29.97 3.57
C VAL A 72 20.82 31.04 3.92
N ARG A 73 21.34 30.98 5.15
CA ARG A 73 22.25 32.00 5.72
C ARG A 73 23.60 31.44 6.17
N GLU A 74 23.82 30.16 5.92
CA GLU A 74 25.10 29.49 6.18
C GLU A 74 25.56 28.85 4.86
N PRO A 75 26.87 28.87 4.55
CA PRO A 75 27.39 28.07 3.46
C PRO A 75 27.44 26.60 3.88
N GLY A 76 27.41 25.69 2.92
CA GLY A 76 27.59 24.27 3.20
C GLY A 76 26.80 23.35 2.29
N ARG A 77 26.84 22.07 2.63
CA ARG A 77 26.11 21.02 1.92
C ARG A 77 24.77 20.78 2.60
N TYR A 78 23.68 20.91 1.84
CA TYR A 78 22.31 20.71 2.29
C TYR A 78 21.68 19.52 1.59
N LEU A 79 20.87 18.76 2.33
CA LEU A 79 19.99 17.72 1.79
C LEU A 79 18.58 18.28 1.72
N LEU A 80 18.03 18.34 0.49
CA LEU A 80 16.68 18.77 0.23
C LEU A 80 15.80 17.54 0.05
N ILE A 81 14.65 17.50 0.73
CA ILE A 81 13.69 16.41 0.63
C ILE A 81 12.36 16.97 0.17
N ALA A 82 11.88 16.49 -0.96
CA ALA A 82 10.58 16.83 -1.51
C ALA A 82 9.56 15.73 -1.18
N HIS A 83 8.40 16.15 -0.70
CA HIS A 83 7.33 15.24 -0.31
C HIS A 83 5.97 15.84 -0.70
N GLY A 84 5.01 14.99 -1.01
CA GLY A 84 3.66 15.41 -1.38
C GLY A 84 2.67 14.27 -1.20
N MET A 85 1.39 14.60 -1.06
CA MET A 85 0.35 13.60 -0.77
C MET A 85 0.21 12.56 -1.89
N ASP A 86 0.41 12.96 -3.16
CA ASP A 86 0.23 12.13 -4.35
C ASP A 86 1.54 11.51 -4.89
N PHE A 87 2.68 11.84 -4.29
CA PHE A 87 4.01 11.53 -4.83
C PHE A 87 4.90 10.85 -3.78
N GLU A 88 5.72 9.90 -4.22
CA GLU A 88 6.72 9.29 -3.33
C GLU A 88 7.79 10.32 -2.98
N PRO A 89 8.23 10.39 -1.71
CA PRO A 89 9.28 11.32 -1.34
C PRO A 89 10.61 10.97 -2.01
N ASP A 90 11.36 12.00 -2.37
CA ASP A 90 12.69 11.89 -2.95
C ASP A 90 13.57 13.08 -2.53
N TYR A 91 14.87 12.98 -2.79
CA TYR A 91 15.86 13.90 -2.24
C TYR A 91 16.96 14.30 -3.21
N VAL A 92 17.65 15.39 -2.88
CA VAL A 92 18.85 15.83 -3.61
C VAL A 92 19.82 16.56 -2.68
N TRP A 93 21.12 16.37 -2.92
CA TRP A 93 22.18 17.13 -2.27
C TRP A 93 22.50 18.42 -3.05
N VAL A 94 22.74 19.53 -2.33
CA VAL A 94 23.16 20.79 -2.93
C VAL A 94 24.26 21.44 -2.09
N ASN A 95 25.29 21.98 -2.75
CA ASN A 95 26.35 22.76 -2.09
C ASN A 95 26.08 24.25 -2.29
N VAL A 96 26.03 25.00 -1.20
CA VAL A 96 25.70 26.42 -1.20
C VAL A 96 26.90 27.26 -0.79
N GLU A 97 27.14 28.30 -1.57
CA GLU A 97 28.03 29.40 -1.24
C GLU A 97 27.19 30.66 -0.99
N LEU A 98 27.51 31.43 0.06
CA LEU A 98 26.78 32.65 0.38
C LEU A 98 26.93 33.71 -0.72
N GLU A 99 25.92 34.58 -0.84
CA GLU A 99 25.87 35.68 -1.81
C GLU A 99 25.89 35.24 -3.29
N LYS A 100 25.80 33.93 -3.56
CA LYS A 100 25.66 33.36 -4.91
C LYS A 100 24.30 32.69 -5.05
N GLU A 101 23.68 32.79 -6.23
CA GLU A 101 22.53 31.95 -6.56
C GLU A 101 23.01 30.50 -6.73
N THR A 102 22.41 29.58 -5.99
CA THR A 102 22.73 28.15 -6.10
C THR A 102 21.56 27.44 -6.76
N ARG A 103 21.85 26.65 -7.80
CA ARG A 103 20.86 25.78 -8.46
C ARG A 103 21.04 24.33 -8.03
N ALA A 104 20.02 23.79 -7.37
CA ALA A 104 19.96 22.36 -7.06
C ALA A 104 19.62 21.55 -8.32
N SER A 105 20.05 20.29 -8.36
CA SER A 105 19.57 19.36 -9.38
C SER A 105 18.07 19.08 -9.20
N ASP A 106 17.44 18.65 -10.28
CA ASP A 106 16.00 18.38 -10.27
C ASP A 106 15.68 17.17 -9.38
N ILE A 107 14.62 17.29 -8.57
CA ILE A 107 14.10 16.19 -7.75
C ILE A 107 12.98 15.51 -8.54
N ASN A 108 13.12 14.22 -8.83
CA ASN A 108 12.18 13.50 -9.68
C ASN A 108 11.23 12.66 -8.83
N LEU A 109 10.02 13.14 -8.59
CA LEU A 109 9.07 12.37 -7.79
C LEU A 109 8.29 11.37 -8.65
N ALA A 110 8.25 10.13 -8.20
CA ALA A 110 7.33 9.14 -8.74
C ALA A 110 5.92 9.39 -8.19
N LYS A 111 4.88 9.10 -8.99
CA LYS A 111 3.51 9.04 -8.47
C LYS A 111 3.42 7.88 -7.49
N LYS A 112 2.74 8.08 -6.35
CA LYS A 112 2.49 7.00 -5.41
C LYS A 112 1.73 5.85 -6.07
N VAL A 113 2.23 4.64 -5.84
CA VAL A 113 1.52 3.42 -6.20
C VAL A 113 0.49 3.11 -5.12
N VAL A 114 -0.70 2.70 -5.54
CA VAL A 114 -1.79 2.30 -4.65
C VAL A 114 -1.33 1.18 -3.72
N GLY A 115 -1.62 1.31 -2.41
CA GLY A 115 -1.20 0.34 -1.41
C GLY A 115 0.30 0.32 -1.13
N GLU A 116 1.07 1.25 -1.68
CA GLU A 116 2.49 1.41 -1.37
C GLU A 116 2.74 2.72 -0.61
N ALA A 117 3.77 2.70 0.24
CA ALA A 117 4.29 3.88 0.89
C ALA A 117 5.83 3.81 0.94
N LYS A 118 6.47 4.97 0.81
CA LYS A 118 7.91 5.15 0.94
C LYS A 118 8.18 6.15 2.06
N TRP A 119 9.12 5.82 2.94
CA TRP A 119 9.60 6.68 4.01
C TRP A 119 11.09 6.97 3.84
N ILE A 120 11.54 8.13 4.31
CA ILE A 120 12.93 8.57 4.29
C ILE A 120 13.31 8.99 5.71
N ALA A 121 14.50 8.57 6.16
CA ALA A 121 15.13 9.05 7.38
C ALA A 121 16.61 9.29 7.09
N THR A 122 17.23 10.28 7.73
CA THR A 122 18.59 10.69 7.38
C THR A 122 19.46 10.89 8.61
N ILE A 123 20.76 10.63 8.46
CA ILE A 123 21.75 10.98 9.50
C ILE A 123 21.94 12.50 9.61
N VAL A 124 21.47 13.30 8.65
CA VAL A 124 21.53 14.77 8.73
C VAL A 124 20.54 15.27 9.78
N ASP A 125 19.35 14.67 9.84
CA ASP A 125 18.35 14.98 10.86
C ASP A 125 18.68 14.35 12.22
N PHE A 126 19.32 13.18 12.21
CA PHE A 126 19.66 12.41 13.40
C PHE A 126 21.14 11.99 13.40
N PRO A 127 22.08 12.92 13.66
CA PRO A 127 23.53 12.65 13.54
C PRO A 127 24.07 11.56 14.47
N GLU A 128 23.36 11.24 15.55
CA GLU A 128 23.73 10.19 16.48
C GLU A 128 23.19 8.79 16.12
N ALA A 129 22.37 8.68 15.07
CA ALA A 129 21.74 7.43 14.67
C ALA A 129 22.70 6.48 13.94
N GLU A 130 22.59 5.19 14.24
CA GLU A 130 23.27 4.10 13.51
C GLU A 130 22.28 3.22 12.74
N GLU A 131 21.02 3.17 13.19
CA GLU A 131 19.97 2.41 12.53
C GLU A 131 18.64 3.16 12.57
N PHE A 132 17.84 2.99 11.52
CA PHE A 132 16.51 3.57 11.40
C PHE A 132 15.44 2.50 11.21
N TYR A 133 14.27 2.78 11.76
CA TYR A 133 13.08 1.96 11.66
C TYR A 133 11.83 2.84 11.54
N ILE A 134 10.80 2.31 10.88
CA ILE A 134 9.45 2.87 10.89
C ILE A 134 8.56 2.03 11.78
N SER A 135 7.82 2.68 12.69
CA SER A 135 6.81 2.03 13.53
C SER A 135 5.41 2.57 13.18
N PRO A 136 4.48 1.72 12.71
CA PRO A 136 3.10 2.15 12.51
C PRO A 136 2.37 2.37 13.83
N ILE A 137 1.52 3.39 13.85
CA ILE A 137 0.69 3.75 15.00
C ILE A 137 -0.76 3.36 14.73
N GLU A 138 -1.38 3.96 13.70
CA GLU A 138 -2.78 3.74 13.36
C GLU A 138 -3.07 4.06 11.87
N PRO A 139 -3.65 3.13 11.09
CA PRO A 139 -3.84 1.72 11.43
C PRO A 139 -2.49 0.97 11.47
N LYS A 140 -2.44 -0.13 12.23
CA LYS A 140 -1.25 -0.99 12.27
C LYS A 140 -1.23 -1.91 11.07
N TRP A 141 -0.17 -1.83 10.28
CA TRP A 141 0.03 -2.65 9.08
C TRP A 141 1.18 -3.66 9.20
N THR A 142 1.82 -3.73 10.36
CA THR A 142 2.77 -4.78 10.72
C THR A 142 2.85 -4.92 12.24
N GLU A 143 3.32 -6.06 12.72
CA GLU A 143 3.66 -6.26 14.13
C GLU A 143 5.03 -5.64 14.41
N GLY A 144 5.04 -4.49 15.10
CA GLY A 144 6.27 -3.80 15.49
C GLY A 144 6.86 -2.88 14.43
N LYS A 145 8.17 -2.62 14.53
CA LYS A 145 8.89 -1.66 13.69
C LYS A 145 9.63 -2.36 12.54
N GLN A 146 9.72 -1.69 11.40
CA GLN A 146 10.35 -2.19 10.18
C GLN A 146 11.66 -1.46 9.92
N LYS A 147 12.73 -2.20 9.63
CA LYS A 147 14.07 -1.63 9.41
C LYS A 147 14.12 -0.86 8.08
N MET A 148 14.65 0.36 8.12
CA MET A 148 14.99 1.17 6.94
C MET A 148 16.44 0.88 6.53
N ARG A 149 16.76 1.08 5.25
CA ARG A 149 18.06 0.69 4.69
C ARG A 149 18.66 1.80 3.82
N ASP A 150 19.97 1.91 3.90
CA ASP A 150 20.86 2.76 3.09
C ASP A 150 21.75 1.82 2.25
N ASP A 151 21.10 1.10 1.33
CA ASP A 151 21.67 -0.02 0.59
C ASP A 151 21.50 0.10 -0.94
N GLY A 152 21.04 1.25 -1.43
CA GLY A 152 20.71 1.48 -2.84
C GLY A 152 19.52 0.63 -3.31
N MET A 153 18.75 0.06 -2.38
CA MET A 153 17.54 -0.72 -2.63
C MET A 153 16.38 -0.16 -1.79
N SER A 154 15.20 -0.78 -1.89
CA SER A 154 14.05 -0.41 -1.05
C SER A 154 13.60 1.05 -1.14
N GLY A 155 13.91 1.73 -2.25
CA GLY A 155 13.59 3.14 -2.47
C GLY A 155 14.76 4.10 -2.28
N ASP A 156 15.92 3.59 -1.85
CA ASP A 156 17.16 4.33 -1.74
C ASP A 156 17.85 4.41 -3.11
N ASN A 157 18.37 5.59 -3.43
CA ASN A 157 19.02 5.86 -4.71
C ASN A 157 20.52 5.51 -4.67
N LEU A 158 21.17 5.55 -3.50
CA LEU A 158 22.61 5.37 -3.38
C LEU A 158 23.00 4.76 -2.04
N ALA A 159 23.59 3.57 -2.07
CA ALA A 159 24.06 2.90 -0.87
C ALA A 159 25.16 3.66 -0.11
N ASN A 160 25.07 3.67 1.21
CA ASN A 160 25.97 4.29 2.18
C ASN A 160 26.09 5.82 2.04
N ASP A 161 25.01 6.50 1.64
CA ASP A 161 24.99 7.97 1.53
C ASP A 161 24.43 8.67 2.78
N GLY A 162 24.04 7.89 3.80
CA GLY A 162 23.45 8.37 5.05
C GLY A 162 21.95 8.57 4.99
N ILE A 163 21.30 8.12 3.91
CA ILE A 163 19.86 8.27 3.68
C ILE A 163 19.23 6.88 3.67
N PHE A 164 18.39 6.65 4.66
CA PHE A 164 17.74 5.39 4.89
C PHE A 164 16.33 5.47 4.34
N THR A 165 15.93 4.47 3.57
CA THR A 165 14.57 4.40 3.04
C THR A 165 13.90 3.08 3.40
N LEU A 166 12.57 3.10 3.36
CA LEU A 166 11.76 1.90 3.35
C LEU A 166 10.62 2.11 2.38
N LYS A 167 10.54 1.30 1.34
CA LYS A 167 9.37 1.17 0.47
C LYS A 167 8.62 -0.11 0.82
N LYS A 168 7.36 0.03 1.22
CA LYS A 168 6.50 -1.07 1.64
C LYS A 168 5.28 -1.18 0.72
N ARG A 169 4.97 -2.43 0.35
CA ARG A 169 3.71 -2.80 -0.34
C ARG A 169 2.68 -3.34 0.65
N ASN A 170 1.42 -3.32 0.23
CA ASN A 170 0.24 -3.76 0.99
C ASN A 170 0.04 -2.96 2.28
N VAL A 171 0.29 -1.65 2.21
CA VAL A 171 -0.08 -0.71 3.27
C VAL A 171 -1.57 -0.38 3.11
N PRO A 172 -2.38 -0.35 4.19
CA PRO A 172 -3.78 0.06 4.13
C PRO A 172 -3.94 1.46 3.52
N SER A 173 -5.05 1.71 2.82
CA SER A 173 -5.31 3.06 2.25
C SER A 173 -5.68 4.07 3.33
N GLY A 174 -5.61 5.32 2.93
CA GLY A 174 -5.96 6.46 3.76
C GLY A 174 -4.75 6.93 4.55
N TYR A 175 -5.03 7.69 5.60
CA TYR A 175 -3.99 8.26 6.45
C TYR A 175 -3.36 7.19 7.34
N GLN A 176 -2.05 7.00 7.18
CA GLN A 176 -1.25 6.08 7.98
C GLN A 176 -0.41 6.89 8.96
N SER A 177 -0.72 6.81 10.26
CA SER A 177 0.09 7.43 11.31
C SER A 177 1.30 6.57 11.62
N TYR A 178 2.48 7.18 11.73
CA TYR A 178 3.74 6.49 12.01
C TYR A 178 4.71 7.37 12.84
N GLU A 179 5.76 6.73 13.35
CA GLU A 179 6.92 7.38 13.96
C GLU A 179 8.22 6.80 13.39
N ILE A 180 9.26 7.62 13.34
CA ILE A 180 10.63 7.18 13.09
C ILE A 180 11.22 6.72 14.42
N VAL A 181 11.77 5.51 14.43
CA VAL A 181 12.52 4.98 15.57
C VAL A 181 13.96 4.82 15.13
N TYR A 182 14.90 5.45 15.83
CA TYR A 182 16.32 5.30 15.55
C TYR A 182 17.10 4.83 16.76
N LYS A 183 18.18 4.09 16.50
CA LYS A 183 19.07 3.56 17.53
C LYS A 183 20.39 4.32 17.51
N THR A 184 20.86 4.74 18.67
CA THR A 184 22.14 5.45 18.82
C THR A 184 23.31 4.48 19.04
N LYS A 185 24.55 4.98 18.95
CA LYS A 185 25.78 4.21 19.22
C LYS A 185 25.79 3.48 20.57
N ASP A 186 25.19 4.10 21.58
CA ASP A 186 25.07 3.52 22.93
C ASP A 186 23.97 2.43 23.02
N GLY A 187 23.34 2.10 21.89
CA GLY A 187 22.26 1.13 21.79
C GLY A 187 20.88 1.65 22.23
N LYS A 188 20.74 2.94 22.56
CA LYS A 188 19.47 3.52 23.01
C LYS A 188 18.54 3.78 21.83
N GLU A 189 17.26 3.49 22.02
CA GLU A 189 16.23 3.79 21.03
C GLU A 189 15.54 5.12 21.34
N LYS A 190 15.31 5.91 20.30
CA LYS A 190 14.54 7.16 20.36
C LYS A 190 13.42 7.12 19.33
N LYS A 191 12.26 7.62 19.73
CA LYS A 191 11.05 7.73 18.91
C LYS A 191 10.77 9.19 18.63
N VAL A 192 10.60 9.53 17.36
CA VAL A 192 10.43 10.90 16.90
C VAL A 192 9.45 10.96 15.73
N ARG A 193 8.86 12.13 15.55
CA ARG A 193 8.14 12.45 14.32
C ARG A 193 9.11 12.61 13.17
N ASP A 194 8.65 12.29 11.97
CA ASP A 194 9.35 12.59 10.74
C ASP A 194 9.42 14.13 10.55
N PRO A 195 10.64 14.72 10.50
CA PRO A 195 10.82 16.14 10.19
C PRO A 195 10.31 16.53 8.80
N HIS A 196 10.11 15.53 7.93
CA HIS A 196 9.70 15.64 6.52
C HIS A 196 8.30 15.04 6.28
N GLU A 197 7.48 14.92 7.33
CA GLU A 197 6.14 14.34 7.27
C GLU A 197 5.22 15.04 6.26
N GLU A 198 4.37 14.28 5.56
CA GLU A 198 3.38 14.85 4.63
C GLU A 198 2.32 15.68 5.37
N LEU A 199 1.84 15.15 6.49
CA LEU A 199 0.81 15.75 7.32
C LEU A 199 1.05 15.42 8.79
N VAL A 200 0.42 16.23 9.64
CA VAL A 200 0.38 16.02 11.10
C VAL A 200 -1.04 15.71 11.50
N TYR A 201 -1.24 14.57 12.17
CA TYR A 201 -2.54 14.23 12.75
C TYR A 201 -2.35 13.71 14.17
N LYS A 202 -3.10 14.29 15.13
CA LYS A 202 -3.01 13.94 16.56
C LYS A 202 -1.56 13.87 17.08
N ASN A 203 -0.72 14.81 16.64
CA ASN A 203 0.72 14.88 16.98
C ASN A 203 1.57 13.69 16.47
N ASN A 204 1.10 12.96 15.46
CA ASN A 204 1.87 11.93 14.76
C ASN A 204 2.16 12.36 13.32
N SER A 205 3.24 11.83 12.76
CA SER A 205 3.54 11.95 11.33
C SER A 205 2.60 11.06 10.55
N VAL A 206 2.12 11.57 9.42
CA VAL A 206 1.16 10.88 8.57
C VAL A 206 1.67 10.81 7.14
N THR A 207 1.48 9.64 6.52
CA THR A 207 1.60 9.46 5.07
C THR A 207 0.23 9.04 4.53
N TYR A 208 -0.17 9.58 3.38
CA TYR A 208 -1.39 9.16 2.72
C TYR A 208 -1.11 8.03 1.73
N VAL A 209 -1.87 6.94 1.82
CA VAL A 209 -1.80 5.82 0.88
C VAL A 209 -3.07 5.81 0.03
N HIS A 210 -2.91 5.87 -1.29
CA HIS A 210 -4.06 5.87 -2.19
C HIS A 210 -4.85 4.57 -2.12
N ALA A 211 -6.17 4.69 -2.14
CA ALA A 211 -7.06 3.57 -2.34
C ALA A 211 -7.11 3.17 -3.81
N ALA A 212 -7.13 1.86 -4.09
CA ALA A 212 -7.47 1.36 -5.41
C ALA A 212 -8.96 1.57 -5.67
N PRO A 213 -9.37 1.94 -6.89
CA PRO A 213 -10.77 1.80 -7.28
C PRO A 213 -11.22 0.33 -7.34
N VAL A 214 -10.27 -0.60 -7.52
CA VAL A 214 -10.54 -2.04 -7.66
C VAL A 214 -9.44 -2.82 -6.93
N LYS A 215 -9.81 -3.78 -6.09
CA LYS A 215 -8.85 -4.68 -5.41
C LYS A 215 -8.48 -5.82 -6.35
N GLN A 216 -7.28 -6.39 -6.20
CA GLN A 216 -6.81 -7.47 -7.06
C GLN A 216 -6.36 -8.66 -6.20
N ALA A 217 -6.81 -9.85 -6.56
CA ALA A 217 -6.20 -11.09 -6.12
C ALA A 217 -5.28 -11.60 -7.21
N VAL A 218 -4.04 -11.93 -6.83
CA VAL A 218 -3.08 -12.56 -7.73
C VAL A 218 -2.61 -13.83 -7.07
N GLY A 219 -2.50 -14.88 -7.86
CA GLY A 219 -2.02 -16.14 -7.35
C GLY A 219 -1.75 -17.14 -8.46
N ARG A 220 -1.47 -18.35 -8.02
CA ARG A 220 -1.20 -19.48 -8.89
C ARG A 220 -1.99 -20.68 -8.42
N VAL A 221 -2.55 -21.40 -9.37
CA VAL A 221 -3.18 -22.69 -9.17
C VAL A 221 -2.18 -23.79 -9.53
N LEU A 222 -2.04 -24.75 -8.64
CA LEU A 222 -1.32 -26.00 -8.82
C LEU A 222 -2.32 -27.14 -8.92
N SER A 223 -1.96 -28.24 -9.57
CA SER A 223 -2.79 -29.44 -9.64
C SER A 223 -2.03 -30.67 -9.16
N ASP A 224 -2.78 -31.61 -8.58
CA ASP A 224 -2.30 -32.95 -8.27
C ASP A 224 -2.07 -33.84 -9.52
N LEU A 225 -2.43 -33.38 -10.72
CA LEU A 225 -2.17 -34.07 -11.99
C LEU A 225 -1.02 -33.44 -12.79
N THR A 226 -0.23 -34.32 -13.42
CA THR A 226 0.67 -33.94 -14.51
C THR A 226 -0.12 -33.67 -15.79
N GLY A 227 0.09 -32.52 -16.43
CA GLY A 227 -0.51 -32.20 -17.73
C GLY A 227 -1.92 -31.60 -17.69
N ILE A 228 -2.32 -31.00 -16.56
CA ILE A 228 -3.58 -30.26 -16.48
C ILE A 228 -3.59 -29.07 -17.45
N ASN A 229 -4.74 -28.84 -18.09
CA ASN A 229 -4.98 -27.64 -18.87
C ASN A 229 -5.59 -26.55 -17.97
N TYR A 230 -4.76 -25.69 -17.38
CA TYR A 230 -5.22 -24.65 -16.46
C TYR A 230 -6.21 -23.66 -17.12
N SER A 231 -6.15 -23.46 -18.44
CA SER A 231 -7.08 -22.56 -19.13
C SER A 231 -8.53 -23.06 -19.15
N GLU A 232 -8.77 -24.32 -18.78
CA GLU A 232 -10.13 -24.86 -18.61
C GLU A 232 -10.74 -24.49 -17.24
N ILE A 233 -9.92 -24.08 -16.28
CA ILE A 233 -10.37 -23.71 -14.94
C ILE A 233 -11.00 -22.33 -14.97
N THR A 234 -12.25 -22.25 -14.52
CA THR A 234 -12.92 -20.98 -14.24
C THR A 234 -12.64 -20.58 -12.80
N LEU A 235 -12.15 -19.36 -12.61
CA LEU A 235 -12.12 -18.66 -11.34
C LEU A 235 -13.33 -17.73 -11.25
N SER A 236 -14.04 -17.75 -10.13
CA SER A 236 -15.25 -16.98 -9.90
C SER A 236 -15.32 -16.36 -8.50
N THR A 237 -16.11 -15.30 -8.33
CA THR A 237 -16.39 -14.68 -7.01
C THR A 237 -17.84 -14.21 -6.89
N ARG A 238 -18.30 -13.96 -5.65
CA ARG A 238 -19.57 -13.28 -5.32
C ARG A 238 -20.74 -13.91 -6.08
N LYS A 239 -21.07 -15.16 -5.74
CA LYS A 239 -22.09 -15.97 -6.40
C LYS A 239 -21.90 -16.09 -7.92
N GLY A 240 -20.67 -16.29 -8.38
CA GLY A 240 -20.40 -16.41 -9.82
C GLY A 240 -20.64 -15.15 -10.64
N SER A 241 -20.92 -14.00 -10.01
CA SER A 241 -21.19 -12.73 -10.72
C SER A 241 -20.00 -12.23 -11.54
N ARG A 242 -18.79 -12.65 -11.16
CA ARG A 242 -17.55 -12.41 -11.90
C ARG A 242 -16.85 -13.72 -12.13
N THR A 243 -16.41 -13.94 -13.36
CA THR A 243 -15.74 -15.17 -13.76
C THR A 243 -14.59 -14.87 -14.73
N MET A 244 -13.50 -15.62 -14.66
CA MET A 244 -12.44 -15.64 -15.68
C MET A 244 -11.90 -17.05 -15.89
N LYS A 245 -11.28 -17.33 -17.04
CA LYS A 245 -10.40 -18.50 -17.22
C LYS A 245 -8.99 -18.17 -16.75
N LEU A 246 -8.29 -19.14 -16.18
CA LEU A 246 -6.88 -18.97 -15.78
C LEU A 246 -5.95 -18.91 -16.99
N ASN A 247 -4.73 -18.41 -16.78
CA ASN A 247 -3.65 -18.54 -17.76
C ASN A 247 -3.21 -20.00 -17.89
N SER A 248 -2.54 -20.33 -19.01
CA SER A 248 -2.07 -21.69 -19.31
C SER A 248 -1.05 -22.24 -18.30
N ASP A 249 -0.38 -21.37 -17.54
CA ASP A 249 0.59 -21.71 -16.49
C ASP A 249 -0.04 -21.79 -15.08
N GLY A 250 -1.36 -21.61 -14.98
CA GLY A 250 -2.12 -21.61 -13.73
C GLY A 250 -2.11 -20.27 -12.99
N THR A 251 -1.47 -19.24 -13.52
CA THR A 251 -1.47 -17.91 -12.90
C THR A 251 -2.77 -17.15 -13.18
N TYR A 252 -3.11 -16.22 -12.29
CA TYR A 252 -4.23 -15.31 -12.49
C TYR A 252 -3.99 -13.96 -11.82
N THR A 253 -4.58 -12.92 -12.41
CA THR A 253 -4.79 -11.61 -11.79
C THR A 253 -6.27 -11.28 -11.92
N PHE A 254 -6.98 -11.28 -10.80
CA PHE A 254 -8.44 -11.18 -10.77
C PHE A 254 -8.90 -9.95 -10.02
N ALA A 255 -9.72 -9.14 -10.68
CA ALA A 255 -10.29 -7.92 -10.14
C ALA A 255 -11.49 -8.22 -9.21
N MET A 256 -11.35 -7.85 -7.93
CA MET A 256 -12.33 -8.08 -6.88
C MET A 256 -13.03 -6.77 -6.49
N GLU A 257 -14.30 -6.90 -6.12
CA GLU A 257 -15.17 -5.79 -5.72
C GLU A 257 -15.79 -6.04 -4.35
N GLY A 258 -15.30 -5.29 -3.36
CA GLY A 258 -15.86 -5.32 -2.03
C GLY A 258 -14.87 -4.91 -0.95
N SER A 259 -15.35 -4.96 0.29
CA SER A 259 -14.57 -4.81 1.51
C SER A 259 -15.00 -5.92 2.46
N GLY A 260 -14.06 -6.74 2.92
CA GLY A 260 -14.35 -7.87 3.81
C GLY A 260 -13.85 -9.20 3.27
N LYS A 261 -14.36 -10.28 3.87
CA LYS A 261 -14.09 -11.66 3.45
C LYS A 261 -14.87 -11.98 2.18
N GLU A 262 -14.16 -12.40 1.15
CA GLU A 262 -14.69 -12.94 -0.11
C GLU A 262 -14.13 -14.35 -0.34
N TYR A 263 -14.60 -15.05 -1.36
CA TYR A 263 -14.07 -16.35 -1.76
C TYR A 263 -13.72 -16.35 -3.24
N LEU A 264 -12.51 -16.83 -3.54
CA LEU A 264 -12.10 -17.23 -4.88
C LEU A 264 -12.53 -18.68 -5.10
N VAL A 265 -13.34 -18.95 -6.11
CA VAL A 265 -13.88 -20.28 -6.39
C VAL A 265 -13.34 -20.79 -7.72
N PHE A 266 -12.59 -21.88 -7.67
CA PHE A 266 -12.00 -22.54 -8.83
C PHE A 266 -12.81 -23.78 -9.19
N ARG A 267 -13.18 -23.92 -10.47
CA ARG A 267 -13.94 -25.07 -10.96
C ARG A 267 -13.69 -25.38 -12.43
N SER A 268 -13.82 -26.65 -12.80
CA SER A 268 -13.98 -27.11 -14.18
C SER A 268 -14.61 -28.51 -14.22
N ASP A 269 -14.98 -28.99 -15.40
CA ASP A 269 -15.41 -30.39 -15.61
C ASP A 269 -14.39 -31.42 -15.09
N ASN A 270 -13.11 -31.04 -15.03
CA ASN A 270 -11.99 -31.94 -14.76
C ASN A 270 -11.45 -31.89 -13.33
N ILE A 271 -11.80 -30.86 -12.55
CA ILE A 271 -11.34 -30.67 -11.16
C ILE A 271 -12.51 -30.58 -10.20
N HIS A 272 -12.29 -31.02 -8.97
CA HIS A 272 -13.22 -30.75 -7.89
C HIS A 272 -13.27 -29.25 -7.59
N ILE A 273 -14.45 -28.74 -7.20
CA ILE A 273 -14.61 -27.36 -6.77
C ILE A 273 -13.67 -27.08 -5.58
N LYS A 274 -13.01 -25.92 -5.64
CA LYS A 274 -12.14 -25.41 -4.58
C LYS A 274 -12.50 -23.96 -4.28
N ALA A 275 -12.87 -23.67 -3.04
CA ALA A 275 -13.07 -22.30 -2.57
C ALA A 275 -11.89 -21.90 -1.67
N VAL A 276 -11.43 -20.66 -1.81
CA VAL A 276 -10.35 -20.09 -0.99
C VAL A 276 -10.82 -18.77 -0.42
N PRO A 277 -10.89 -18.62 0.92
CA PRO A 277 -11.25 -17.35 1.53
C PRO A 277 -10.14 -16.32 1.28
N VAL A 278 -10.53 -15.10 0.96
CA VAL A 278 -9.63 -13.94 0.84
C VAL A 278 -10.18 -12.80 1.68
N ASP A 279 -9.34 -12.21 2.51
CA ASP A 279 -9.71 -11.05 3.33
C ASP A 279 -9.23 -9.77 2.66
N LEU A 280 -10.18 -9.03 2.09
CA LEU A 280 -9.93 -7.78 1.40
C LEU A 280 -10.04 -6.56 2.33
N THR A 281 -10.23 -6.73 3.64
CA THR A 281 -10.53 -5.62 4.55
C THR A 281 -9.44 -4.53 4.53
N ASN A 282 -8.16 -4.92 4.44
CA ASN A 282 -7.03 -3.98 4.56
C ASN A 282 -5.99 -4.07 3.43
N VAL A 283 -6.33 -4.72 2.31
CA VAL A 283 -5.37 -5.00 1.22
C VAL A 283 -5.94 -4.60 -0.15
N PHE A 284 -5.08 -4.03 -1.00
CA PHE A 284 -5.39 -3.72 -2.40
C PHE A 284 -4.96 -4.83 -3.33
N TYR A 285 -3.86 -5.46 -2.98
CA TYR A 285 -3.28 -6.58 -3.67
C TYR A 285 -3.20 -7.72 -2.68
N TYR A 286 -3.98 -8.76 -2.93
CA TYR A 286 -3.95 -9.98 -2.14
C TYR A 286 -3.17 -11.03 -2.93
N GLU A 287 -1.95 -11.30 -2.47
CA GLU A 287 -1.15 -12.42 -2.94
C GLU A 287 -1.73 -13.68 -2.32
N VAL A 288 -2.50 -14.42 -3.12
CA VAL A 288 -3.13 -15.66 -2.71
C VAL A 288 -2.03 -16.73 -2.65
N PRO A 289 -1.85 -17.43 -1.52
CA PRO A 289 -0.95 -18.57 -1.46
C PRO A 289 -1.29 -19.60 -2.55
N ASP A 290 -0.29 -20.32 -3.05
CA ASP A 290 -0.48 -21.32 -4.11
C ASP A 290 -1.67 -22.25 -3.78
N VAL A 291 -2.66 -22.25 -4.66
CA VAL A 291 -3.90 -23.02 -4.48
C VAL A 291 -3.75 -24.36 -5.18
N THR A 292 -3.75 -25.46 -4.42
CA THR A 292 -3.77 -26.80 -5.02
C THR A 292 -5.21 -27.23 -5.29
N VAL A 293 -5.53 -27.53 -6.55
CA VAL A 293 -6.80 -28.14 -6.96
C VAL A 293 -6.63 -29.63 -7.22
N SER A 294 -7.65 -30.40 -6.85
CA SER A 294 -7.68 -31.84 -7.06
C SER A 294 -8.49 -32.22 -8.28
N SER A 295 -7.97 -33.16 -9.05
CA SER A 295 -8.71 -33.73 -10.17
C SER A 295 -9.89 -34.59 -9.72
N LYS A 296 -10.97 -34.57 -10.52
CA LYS A 296 -12.07 -35.53 -10.36
C LYS A 296 -11.57 -36.92 -10.73
N LYS A 297 -11.66 -37.89 -9.81
CA LYS A 297 -11.47 -39.31 -10.15
C LYS A 297 -12.78 -39.89 -10.71
N PRO A 298 -12.71 -41.02 -11.44
CA PRO A 298 -13.91 -41.69 -11.92
C PRO A 298 -14.89 -42.00 -10.79
N GLY A 299 -16.16 -41.66 -10.99
CA GLY A 299 -17.21 -41.87 -10.01
C GLY A 299 -17.16 -40.98 -8.75
N GLU A 300 -16.33 -39.93 -8.74
CA GLU A 300 -16.30 -38.95 -7.66
C GLU A 300 -17.05 -37.65 -8.01
N LEU A 301 -17.67 -37.05 -6.99
CA LEU A 301 -18.30 -35.73 -7.05
C LEU A 301 -18.09 -34.99 -5.74
N LYS A 302 -17.36 -33.88 -5.74
CA LYS A 302 -17.36 -32.92 -4.63
C LYS A 302 -18.37 -31.82 -4.90
N VAL A 303 -19.24 -31.56 -3.93
CA VAL A 303 -20.15 -30.42 -3.90
C VAL A 303 -19.74 -29.50 -2.75
N SER A 304 -19.70 -28.19 -3.00
CA SER A 304 -19.34 -27.18 -2.00
C SER A 304 -20.31 -26.00 -2.03
N LEU A 305 -20.79 -25.60 -0.86
CA LEU A 305 -21.65 -24.45 -0.62
C LEU A 305 -20.88 -23.40 0.19
N ILE A 306 -20.92 -22.15 -0.26
CA ILE A 306 -20.26 -21.04 0.42
C ILE A 306 -21.32 -20.25 1.20
N ALA A 307 -21.28 -20.30 2.53
CA ALA A 307 -22.40 -19.82 3.35
C ALA A 307 -22.67 -18.32 3.19
N SER A 308 -21.62 -17.50 3.02
CA SER A 308 -21.74 -16.05 2.82
C SER A 308 -22.43 -15.66 1.51
N ASP A 309 -22.53 -16.59 0.56
CA ASP A 309 -23.24 -16.38 -0.69
C ASP A 309 -24.76 -16.54 -0.52
N PHE A 310 -25.28 -16.79 0.67
CA PHE A 310 -26.71 -16.92 0.90
C PHE A 310 -27.16 -16.19 2.16
N ALA A 311 -28.45 -15.83 2.20
CA ALA A 311 -29.04 -15.27 3.41
C ALA A 311 -29.42 -16.42 4.34
N ASN A 312 -28.87 -16.42 5.56
CA ASN A 312 -29.20 -17.37 6.65
C ASN A 312 -29.01 -18.84 6.27
N VAL A 313 -27.76 -19.33 6.29
CA VAL A 313 -27.44 -20.75 6.10
C VAL A 313 -27.42 -21.46 7.45
N THR A 314 -28.32 -22.43 7.63
CA THR A 314 -28.36 -23.32 8.80
C THR A 314 -28.52 -24.76 8.36
N GLU A 315 -27.62 -25.65 8.78
CA GLU A 315 -27.63 -27.08 8.44
C GLU A 315 -27.79 -27.37 6.93
N PRO A 316 -26.92 -26.81 6.06
CA PRO A 316 -27.08 -26.91 4.62
C PRO A 316 -27.04 -28.36 4.14
N LYS A 317 -27.93 -28.69 3.21
CA LYS A 317 -28.00 -30.00 2.54
C LYS A 317 -27.88 -29.83 1.04
N VAL A 318 -27.53 -30.92 0.36
CA VAL A 318 -27.60 -31.04 -1.10
C VAL A 318 -28.64 -32.09 -1.45
N VAL A 319 -29.43 -31.78 -2.48
CA VAL A 319 -30.40 -32.70 -3.09
C VAL A 319 -30.00 -32.87 -4.54
N GLY A 320 -29.94 -34.09 -5.04
CA GLY A 320 -29.66 -34.34 -6.44
C GLY A 320 -29.98 -35.76 -6.87
N LYS A 321 -29.84 -36.03 -8.17
CA LYS A 321 -30.06 -37.39 -8.71
C LYS A 321 -29.11 -38.43 -8.08
N PHE A 322 -27.89 -38.03 -7.72
CA PHE A 322 -26.92 -38.89 -7.03
C PHE A 322 -27.26 -39.18 -5.56
N THR A 323 -28.22 -38.44 -4.97
CA THR A 323 -28.76 -38.72 -3.63
C THR A 323 -30.13 -39.41 -3.69
N ASN A 324 -30.56 -39.86 -4.87
CA ASN A 324 -31.92 -40.33 -5.14
C ASN A 324 -33.00 -39.30 -4.78
N GLY A 325 -32.68 -38.01 -4.82
CA GLY A 325 -33.58 -36.92 -4.43
C GLY A 325 -33.71 -36.70 -2.93
N GLU A 326 -33.01 -37.48 -2.09
CA GLU A 326 -33.02 -37.28 -0.65
C GLU A 326 -32.06 -36.15 -0.23
N PRO A 327 -32.44 -35.26 0.70
CA PRO A 327 -31.54 -34.25 1.25
C PRO A 327 -30.40 -34.86 2.06
N VAL A 328 -29.16 -34.54 1.66
CA VAL A 328 -27.95 -35.05 2.29
C VAL A 328 -27.12 -33.89 2.86
N ALA A 329 -26.76 -33.96 4.14
CA ALA A 329 -26.02 -32.89 4.82
C ALA A 329 -24.65 -32.60 4.19
N LEU A 330 -24.31 -31.32 4.11
CA LEU A 330 -22.99 -30.77 3.84
C LEU A 330 -22.32 -30.37 5.17
N TYR A 331 -20.99 -30.35 5.21
CA TYR A 331 -20.25 -30.11 6.45
C TYR A 331 -19.11 -29.10 6.27
N ASP A 332 -18.91 -28.25 7.27
CA ASP A 332 -17.78 -27.33 7.43
C ASP A 332 -16.98 -27.78 8.65
N ASN A 333 -16.26 -28.90 8.51
CA ASN A 333 -15.63 -29.63 9.61
C ASN A 333 -14.25 -30.23 9.29
N GLY A 334 -13.64 -29.88 8.15
CA GLY A 334 -12.38 -30.42 7.67
C GLY A 334 -12.43 -31.90 7.31
N LEU A 335 -13.63 -32.48 7.20
CA LEU A 335 -13.88 -33.86 6.81
C LEU A 335 -14.91 -33.90 5.67
N HIS A 336 -15.22 -35.10 5.17
CA HIS A 336 -16.23 -35.30 4.12
C HIS A 336 -15.93 -34.53 2.82
N GLY A 337 -14.68 -34.16 2.55
CA GLY A 337 -14.31 -33.35 1.39
C GLY A 337 -14.30 -31.85 1.64
N ASP A 338 -14.57 -31.41 2.88
CA ASP A 338 -14.22 -30.07 3.35
C ASP A 338 -12.71 -29.97 3.63
N ASP A 339 -12.12 -28.86 3.23
CA ASP A 339 -10.69 -28.64 3.28
C ASP A 339 -10.25 -27.95 4.58
N VAL A 340 -11.07 -27.06 5.13
CA VAL A 340 -10.74 -26.25 6.32
C VAL A 340 -11.97 -26.09 7.19
N ALA A 341 -11.95 -26.68 8.38
CA ALA A 341 -13.05 -26.59 9.33
C ALA A 341 -13.32 -25.15 9.81
N GLY A 342 -14.60 -24.76 9.84
CA GLY A 342 -15.09 -23.49 10.33
C GLY A 342 -14.82 -22.31 9.40
N ASP A 343 -14.47 -22.56 8.14
CA ASP A 343 -14.15 -21.49 7.19
C ASP A 343 -15.38 -20.92 6.50
N GLY A 344 -16.56 -21.52 6.68
CA GLY A 344 -17.82 -21.13 6.05
C GLY A 344 -18.10 -21.81 4.70
N VAL A 345 -17.28 -22.78 4.29
CA VAL A 345 -17.45 -23.60 3.09
C VAL A 345 -17.92 -25.00 3.48
N TYR A 346 -19.20 -25.28 3.22
CA TYR A 346 -19.80 -26.57 3.54
C TYR A 346 -19.65 -27.52 2.36
N SER A 347 -18.96 -28.63 2.53
CA SER A 347 -18.64 -29.55 1.45
C SER A 347 -19.07 -30.98 1.71
N ARG A 348 -19.25 -31.73 0.61
CA ARG A 348 -19.38 -33.19 0.64
C ARG A 348 -18.79 -33.84 -0.61
N LEU A 349 -17.98 -34.87 -0.41
CA LEU A 349 -17.49 -35.78 -1.44
C LEU A 349 -18.38 -37.03 -1.51
N PHE A 350 -18.89 -37.29 -2.70
CA PHE A 350 -19.60 -38.51 -3.08
C PHE A 350 -18.67 -39.39 -3.91
N THR A 351 -18.74 -40.70 -3.72
CA THR A 351 -17.88 -41.69 -4.38
C THR A 351 -18.71 -42.86 -4.88
N GLY A 352 -18.23 -43.56 -5.92
CA GLY A 352 -18.92 -44.73 -6.49
C GLY A 352 -20.11 -44.38 -7.36
N LEU A 353 -20.17 -43.15 -7.87
CA LEU A 353 -21.19 -42.71 -8.81
C LEU A 353 -20.89 -43.24 -10.22
N LEU A 354 -21.93 -43.41 -11.04
CA LEU A 354 -21.74 -43.73 -12.45
C LEU A 354 -21.28 -42.47 -13.20
N PRO A 355 -20.47 -42.60 -14.26
CA PRO A 355 -20.13 -41.48 -15.14
C PRO A 355 -21.39 -40.84 -15.73
N GLY A 356 -21.45 -39.51 -15.78
CA GLY A 356 -22.60 -38.80 -16.34
C GLY A 356 -22.75 -37.36 -15.86
N TYR A 357 -23.85 -36.72 -16.28
CA TYR A 357 -24.25 -35.40 -15.81
C TYR A 357 -25.37 -35.54 -14.78
N TYR A 358 -25.18 -34.89 -13.64
CA TYR A 358 -26.13 -34.93 -12.54
C TYR A 358 -26.66 -33.55 -12.22
N GLU A 359 -27.97 -33.47 -12.00
CA GLU A 359 -28.66 -32.29 -11.51
C GLU A 359 -28.67 -32.29 -9.97
N TYR A 360 -28.46 -31.11 -9.39
CA TYR A 360 -28.51 -30.86 -7.95
C TYR A 360 -28.94 -29.43 -7.61
N ALA A 361 -29.36 -29.26 -6.37
CA ALA A 361 -29.61 -27.97 -5.73
C ALA A 361 -29.24 -28.06 -4.24
N PHE A 362 -29.09 -26.90 -3.61
CA PHE A 362 -28.84 -26.78 -2.18
C PHE A 362 -30.14 -26.52 -1.43
N ASP A 363 -30.35 -27.26 -0.34
CA ASP A 363 -31.41 -27.01 0.62
C ASP A 363 -30.80 -26.28 1.83
N ILE A 364 -30.99 -24.97 1.90
CA ILE A 364 -30.39 -24.07 2.91
C ILE A 364 -31.41 -23.41 3.83
N SER A 365 -32.71 -23.55 3.55
CA SER A 365 -33.81 -22.94 4.29
C SER A 365 -35.10 -23.71 4.02
N ALA A 366 -36.09 -23.58 4.90
CA ALA A 366 -37.32 -24.37 4.86
C ALA A 366 -38.19 -24.20 3.59
N ASP A 367 -37.98 -23.13 2.80
CA ASP A 367 -38.98 -22.75 1.79
C ASP A 367 -38.63 -23.14 0.35
N ARG A 368 -37.35 -23.17 -0.10
CA ARG A 368 -36.98 -23.66 -1.46
C ARG A 368 -35.50 -24.08 -1.60
N PRO A 369 -35.20 -25.10 -2.44
CA PRO A 369 -33.85 -25.35 -2.92
C PRO A 369 -33.31 -24.16 -3.72
N VAL A 370 -32.01 -23.91 -3.62
CA VAL A 370 -31.28 -22.86 -4.34
C VAL A 370 -30.20 -23.46 -5.22
N LYS A 371 -29.98 -22.86 -6.39
CA LYS A 371 -28.91 -23.28 -7.30
C LYS A 371 -27.52 -23.00 -6.74
N ASP A 372 -26.56 -23.80 -7.18
CA ASP A 372 -25.14 -23.49 -7.01
C ASP A 372 -24.77 -22.34 -7.96
N PRO A 373 -24.38 -21.16 -7.44
CA PRO A 373 -24.01 -20.04 -8.27
C PRO A 373 -22.65 -20.24 -8.98
N TYR A 374 -21.93 -21.30 -8.64
CA TYR A 374 -20.65 -21.69 -9.25
C TYR A 374 -20.77 -23.00 -10.02
N GLU A 375 -21.96 -23.31 -10.55
CA GLU A 375 -22.23 -24.51 -11.34
C GLU A 375 -21.34 -24.64 -12.59
N GLU A 376 -21.06 -25.88 -13.02
CA GLU A 376 -20.39 -26.15 -14.30
C GLU A 376 -21.32 -25.82 -15.47
N GLN A 377 -22.58 -26.22 -15.33
CA GLN A 377 -23.69 -25.95 -16.23
C GLN A 377 -24.96 -25.83 -15.38
N GLY A 378 -26.05 -25.30 -15.93
CA GLY A 378 -27.32 -25.31 -15.21
C GLY A 378 -28.51 -25.00 -16.10
N ASN A 379 -29.69 -25.21 -15.54
CA ASN A 379 -30.97 -24.84 -16.13
C ASN A 379 -31.72 -23.86 -15.20
N GLU A 380 -33.01 -23.63 -15.41
CA GLU A 380 -33.77 -22.66 -14.60
C GLU A 380 -33.89 -23.07 -13.12
N GLU A 381 -33.82 -24.37 -12.79
CA GLU A 381 -34.15 -24.90 -11.47
C GLU A 381 -32.97 -25.61 -10.77
N TYR A 382 -32.07 -26.23 -11.55
CA TYR A 382 -30.99 -27.07 -11.05
C TYR A 382 -29.63 -26.69 -11.61
N SER A 383 -28.61 -26.94 -10.79
CA SER A 383 -27.22 -26.96 -11.18
C SER A 383 -26.83 -28.32 -11.71
N ILE A 384 -25.98 -28.34 -12.73
CA ILE A 384 -25.52 -29.54 -13.41
C ILE A 384 -24.02 -29.69 -13.17
N VAL A 385 -23.61 -30.89 -12.80
CA VAL A 385 -22.22 -31.27 -12.57
C VAL A 385 -21.88 -32.55 -13.29
N ARG A 386 -20.66 -32.62 -13.84
CA ARG A 386 -20.15 -33.83 -14.49
C ARG A 386 -19.42 -34.73 -13.51
N VAL A 387 -19.75 -36.02 -13.54
CA VAL A 387 -19.01 -37.13 -12.94
C VAL A 387 -18.27 -37.87 -14.05
N LYS A 388 -16.98 -38.15 -13.83
CA LYS A 388 -16.12 -38.83 -14.80
C LYS A 388 -16.32 -40.33 -14.85
#